data_AF-A0A0W8D0W2-F1
#
_entry.id   AF-A0A0W8D0W2-F1
#
_cell.length_a   1.000
_cell.length_b   1.000
_cell.length_c   1.000
_cell.angle_alpha   90.00
_cell.angle_beta   90.00
_cell.angle_gamma   90.00
#
_symmetry.space_group_name_H-M   'P 1'
#
loop_
_entity.id
_entity.type
_entity.pdbx_description
1 polymer ?
#
loop_
_entity_poly.entity_id
_entity_poly.type
_entity_poly.pdbx_seq_one_letter_code
_entity_poly.pdbx_strand_id
1 'polypeptide(L)'
;MAADFLENAFNDDYTEIVGGLFEFLGKCPVPLSRQSLVYQGEKHSNGELNAAYVAAQEAYRSNVSAAMCGNDYDGIFSKYQARLFVAGKFLPHKSLENDGLVEYQSCAIGLDESSFGTSYEDTFYKPQLNHADTVFLTGDGLFKDSKKPVKWFECLL
;
A
#
# COMPACT_ATOMS: atom_id res chain seq x y z
N MET A 1 2.35 -4.07 8.15
CA MET A 1 2.56 -3.12 7.03
C MET A 1 3.70 -2.18 7.40
N ALA A 2 4.10 -1.25 6.51
CA ALA A 2 5.18 -0.31 6.77
C ALA A 2 5.00 0.49 8.08
N ALA A 3 3.76 0.85 8.44
CA ALA A 3 3.46 1.56 9.69
C ALA A 3 3.81 0.75 10.95
N ASP A 4 3.42 -0.53 11.03
CA ASP A 4 3.77 -1.40 12.16
C ASP A 4 5.28 -1.62 12.28
N PHE A 5 5.95 -1.76 11.14
CA PHE A 5 7.39 -1.86 11.12
C PHE A 5 8.02 -0.60 11.69
N LEU A 6 7.56 0.59 11.28
CA LEU A 6 8.04 1.84 11.84
C LEU A 6 7.84 1.87 13.36
N GLU A 7 6.64 1.62 13.88
CA GLU A 7 6.38 1.60 15.32
C GLU A 7 7.27 0.61 16.11
N ASN A 8 7.59 -0.56 15.53
CA ASN A 8 8.59 -1.45 16.13
C ASN A 8 10.01 -0.89 16.00
N ALA A 9 10.35 -0.31 14.84
CA ALA A 9 11.68 0.15 14.46
C ALA A 9 12.30 1.17 15.42
N PHE A 10 11.46 2.00 16.04
CA PHE A 10 11.91 3.03 16.98
C PHE A 10 12.04 2.53 18.43
N ASN A 11 11.58 1.31 18.72
CA ASN A 11 11.55 0.74 20.07
C ASN A 11 12.59 -0.36 20.32
N ASP A 12 13.27 -0.86 19.28
CA ASP A 12 14.27 -1.95 19.36
C ASP A 12 15.58 -1.59 18.63
N ASP A 13 16.64 -2.39 18.80
CA ASP A 13 17.91 -2.29 18.05
C ASP A 13 17.84 -3.08 16.72
N TYR A 14 18.26 -2.46 15.60
CA TYR A 14 18.07 -3.03 14.26
C TYR A 14 19.35 -3.19 13.41
N THR A 15 19.25 -4.05 12.38
CA THR A 15 20.32 -4.35 11.40
C THR A 15 20.53 -3.22 10.36
N GLU A 16 21.64 -3.25 9.61
CA GLU A 16 21.97 -2.23 8.59
C GLU A 16 20.92 -2.12 7.46
N ILE A 17 20.36 -3.26 7.00
CA ILE A 17 19.27 -3.27 6.00
C ILE A 17 18.02 -2.56 6.54
N VAL A 18 17.72 -2.76 7.83
CA VAL A 18 16.64 -2.04 8.50
C VAL A 18 16.98 -0.56 8.66
N GLY A 19 18.24 -0.21 8.92
CA GLY A 19 18.72 1.18 8.97
C GLY A 19 18.45 1.94 7.67
N GLY A 20 18.78 1.37 6.51
CA GLY A 20 18.49 2.00 5.21
C GLY A 20 16.98 2.13 4.91
N LEU A 21 16.19 1.13 5.32
CA LEU A 21 14.74 1.17 5.20
C LEU A 21 14.11 2.21 6.13
N PHE A 22 14.70 2.40 7.30
CA PHE A 22 14.31 3.41 8.28
C PHE A 22 14.65 4.83 7.83
N GLU A 23 15.82 5.07 7.21
CA GLU A 23 16.13 6.36 6.58
C GLU A 23 15.15 6.71 5.47
N PHE A 24 14.67 5.70 4.74
CA PHE A 24 13.68 5.88 3.69
C PHE A 24 12.26 6.13 4.24
N LEU A 25 11.81 5.33 5.20
CA LEU A 25 10.43 5.32 5.68
C LEU A 25 10.21 6.19 6.92
N GLY A 26 11.23 6.52 7.69
CA GLY A 26 11.11 6.99 9.06
C GLY A 26 11.45 8.47 9.28
N LYS A 27 10.77 9.06 10.27
CA LYS A 27 11.25 10.23 11.02
C LYS A 27 10.98 9.90 12.50
N CYS A 28 11.94 10.18 13.39
CA CYS A 28 11.76 10.09 14.84
C CYS A 28 11.19 11.41 15.39
N PRO A 29 10.21 11.39 16.32
CA PRO A 29 9.32 10.26 16.62
C PRO A 29 8.39 9.97 15.42
N VAL A 30 7.79 8.78 15.35
CA VAL A 30 6.83 8.46 14.29
C VAL A 30 5.72 9.52 14.30
N PRO A 31 5.47 10.20 13.16
CA PRO A 31 4.40 11.17 13.09
C PRO A 31 3.04 10.50 13.37
N LEU A 32 2.13 11.22 14.04
CA LEU A 32 0.78 10.74 14.33
C LEU A 32 0.05 10.22 13.08
N SER A 33 0.32 10.82 11.91
CA SER A 33 -0.26 10.38 10.64
C SER A 33 0.15 8.96 10.21
N ARG A 34 1.27 8.43 10.69
CA ARG A 34 1.71 7.06 10.44
C ARG A 34 1.27 6.11 11.55
N GLN A 35 1.21 6.59 12.79
CA GLN A 35 0.59 5.86 13.90
C GLN A 35 -0.88 5.51 13.59
N SER A 36 -1.60 6.40 12.91
CA SER A 36 -2.99 6.15 12.48
C SER A 36 -3.12 5.17 11.31
N LEU A 37 -2.03 4.57 10.83
CA LEU A 37 -2.00 3.64 9.69
C LEU A 37 -1.49 2.24 10.06
N VAL A 38 -1.30 1.97 11.37
CA VAL A 38 -0.93 0.63 11.85
C VAL A 38 -2.05 -0.37 11.56
N TYR A 39 -1.69 -1.63 11.44
CA TYR A 39 -2.64 -2.65 11.02
C TYR A 39 -3.80 -2.78 12.02
N GLN A 40 -5.04 -2.88 11.50
CA GLN A 40 -6.21 -3.12 12.33
C GLN A 40 -6.04 -4.42 13.14
N GLY A 41 -6.25 -4.34 14.45
CA GLY A 41 -6.16 -5.48 15.37
C GLY A 41 -4.75 -5.93 15.74
N GLU A 42 -3.69 -5.30 15.23
CA GLU A 42 -2.30 -5.65 15.60
C GLU A 42 -1.82 -4.87 16.84
N LYS A 43 -0.61 -5.22 17.30
CA LYS A 43 0.06 -4.73 18.53
C LYS A 43 -0.05 -3.22 18.78
N HIS A 44 0.04 -2.41 17.73
CA HIS A 44 0.10 -0.95 17.83
C HIS A 44 -1.24 -0.26 17.62
N SER A 45 -2.29 -1.01 17.26
CA SER A 45 -3.65 -0.48 17.19
C SER A 45 -4.32 -0.50 18.57
N ASN A 46 -5.44 0.20 18.71
CA ASN A 46 -6.25 0.22 19.92
C ASN A 46 -7.76 0.13 19.58
N GLY A 47 -8.61 0.07 20.60
CA GLY A 47 -10.06 -0.08 20.40
C GLY A 47 -10.69 1.08 19.60
N GLU A 48 -10.22 2.30 19.81
CA GLU A 48 -10.70 3.49 19.10
C GLU A 48 -10.30 3.45 17.61
N LEU A 49 -9.03 3.19 17.31
CA LEU A 49 -8.52 3.09 15.94
C LEU A 49 -9.16 1.91 15.19
N ASN A 50 -9.35 0.77 15.86
CA ASN A 50 -10.04 -0.37 15.26
C ASN A 50 -11.50 -0.05 14.93
N ALA A 51 -12.21 0.69 15.80
CA ALA A 51 -13.57 1.15 15.52
C ALA A 51 -13.59 2.15 14.35
N ALA A 52 -12.60 3.04 14.26
CA ALA A 52 -12.44 3.95 13.14
C ALA A 52 -12.21 3.20 11.81
N TYR A 53 -11.41 2.12 11.81
CA TYR A 53 -11.25 1.28 10.61
C TYR A 53 -12.54 0.59 10.20
N VAL A 54 -13.34 0.07 11.13
CA VAL A 54 -14.65 -0.52 10.80
C VAL A 54 -15.58 0.52 10.17
N ALA A 55 -15.64 1.73 10.74
CA ALA A 55 -16.42 2.83 10.18
C ALA A 55 -15.91 3.25 8.79
N ALA A 56 -14.59 3.32 8.60
CA ALA A 56 -13.98 3.63 7.31
C ALA A 56 -14.28 2.56 6.26
N GLN A 57 -14.27 1.28 6.62
CA GLN A 57 -14.62 0.17 5.72
C GLN A 57 -16.10 0.19 5.31
N GLU A 58 -17.00 0.63 6.19
CA GLU A 58 -18.41 0.86 5.84
C GLU A 58 -18.53 2.02 4.85
N ALA A 59 -17.90 3.16 5.15
CA ALA A 59 -17.90 4.30 4.23
C ALA A 59 -17.30 3.92 2.87
N TYR A 60 -16.19 3.16 2.86
CA TYR A 60 -15.50 2.74 1.66
C TYR A 60 -16.39 1.87 0.78
N ARG A 61 -16.98 0.80 1.35
CA ARG A 61 -17.84 -0.12 0.60
C ARG A 61 -19.13 0.51 0.10
N SER A 62 -19.68 1.50 0.81
CA SER A 62 -20.93 2.14 0.41
C SER A 62 -20.76 3.30 -0.58
N ASN A 63 -19.58 3.90 -0.65
CA ASN A 63 -19.39 5.16 -1.41
C ASN A 63 -18.34 5.07 -2.53
N VAL A 64 -17.54 4.00 -2.58
CA VAL A 64 -16.53 3.85 -3.63
C VAL A 64 -17.05 2.96 -4.75
N SER A 65 -17.10 3.52 -5.96
CA SER A 65 -17.46 2.82 -7.17
C SER A 65 -16.26 2.29 -7.95
N ALA A 66 -15.04 2.73 -7.64
CA ALA A 66 -13.80 2.33 -8.31
C ALA A 66 -12.60 2.45 -7.36
N ALA A 67 -11.69 1.48 -7.38
CA ALA A 67 -10.50 1.48 -6.54
C ALA A 67 -9.30 0.85 -7.25
N MET A 68 -8.11 1.39 -7.01
CA MET A 68 -6.85 0.81 -7.45
C MET A 68 -6.06 0.30 -6.24
N CYS A 69 -5.82 -1.00 -6.18
CA CYS A 69 -5.06 -1.64 -5.11
C CYS A 69 -3.87 -2.43 -5.67
N GLY A 70 -2.67 -1.88 -5.52
CA GLY A 70 -1.43 -2.50 -5.99
C GLY A 70 -1.12 -3.81 -5.27
N ASN A 71 -0.66 -4.81 -6.02
CA ASN A 71 -0.28 -6.12 -5.48
C ASN A 71 1.17 -6.52 -5.77
N ASP A 72 1.98 -5.61 -6.32
CA ASP A 72 3.36 -5.92 -6.71
C ASP A 72 4.31 -4.73 -6.44
N TYR A 73 5.25 -4.93 -5.54
CA TYR A 73 6.24 -3.93 -5.13
C TYR A 73 7.30 -3.62 -6.19
N ASP A 74 7.39 -4.39 -7.28
CA ASP A 74 8.30 -4.10 -8.40
C ASP A 74 7.81 -2.89 -9.20
N GLY A 75 6.52 -2.84 -9.53
CA GLY A 75 5.91 -1.66 -10.18
C GLY A 75 6.59 -1.18 -11.46
N ILE A 76 6.49 0.11 -11.77
CA ILE A 76 7.04 0.72 -13.00
C ILE A 76 8.50 1.14 -12.79
N PHE A 77 9.33 0.92 -13.82
CA PHE A 77 10.72 1.39 -13.85
C PHE A 77 10.79 2.90 -13.67
N SER A 78 11.28 3.32 -12.50
CA SER A 78 11.28 4.72 -12.07
C SER A 78 12.30 4.95 -10.96
N LYS A 79 12.48 6.22 -10.57
CA LYS A 79 13.32 6.59 -9.41
C LYS A 79 12.80 6.05 -8.06
N TYR A 80 11.54 5.59 -7.99
CA TYR A 80 10.92 5.06 -6.77
C TYR A 80 11.02 3.54 -6.66
N GLN A 81 11.11 2.84 -7.79
CA GLN A 81 11.08 1.37 -7.88
C GLN A 81 12.07 0.70 -6.91
N ALA A 82 13.35 1.08 -6.95
CA ALA A 82 14.37 0.39 -6.16
C ALA A 82 14.07 0.42 -4.65
N ARG A 83 13.54 1.54 -4.14
CA ARG A 83 13.25 1.70 -2.71
C ARG A 83 12.00 0.90 -2.31
N LEU A 84 10.96 0.94 -3.13
CA LEU A 84 9.72 0.20 -2.88
C LEU A 84 9.91 -1.31 -3.06
N PHE A 85 10.78 -1.73 -3.98
CA PHE A 85 11.18 -3.12 -4.12
C PHE A 85 11.89 -3.64 -2.86
N VAL A 86 12.84 -2.87 -2.32
CA VAL A 86 13.51 -3.20 -1.05
C VAL A 86 12.48 -3.24 0.08
N ALA A 87 11.60 -2.24 0.18
CA ALA A 87 10.57 -2.21 1.21
C ALA A 87 9.64 -3.44 1.12
N GLY A 88 9.09 -3.76 -0.05
CA GLY A 88 8.20 -4.90 -0.25
C GLY A 88 8.86 -6.25 0.01
N LYS A 89 10.17 -6.36 -0.22
CA LYS A 89 10.93 -7.59 0.01
C LYS A 89 11.30 -7.83 1.48
N PHE A 90 11.55 -6.76 2.24
CA PHE A 90 12.15 -6.87 3.58
C PHE A 90 11.23 -6.41 4.73
N LEU A 91 10.17 -5.65 4.44
CA LEU A 91 9.16 -5.36 5.47
C LEU A 91 8.36 -6.62 5.82
N PRO A 92 7.95 -6.77 7.09
CA PRO A 92 7.11 -7.86 7.54
C PRO A 92 5.67 -7.66 7.01
N HIS A 93 5.48 -8.14 5.80
CA HIS A 93 4.20 -8.27 5.10
C HIS A 93 3.61 -9.65 5.42
N LYS A 94 2.28 -9.73 5.55
CA LYS A 94 1.49 -10.96 5.69
C LYS A 94 1.43 -11.75 4.38
N SER A 95 1.70 -11.12 3.23
CA SER A 95 1.69 -11.78 1.92
C SER A 95 2.75 -11.21 0.96
N LEU A 96 2.95 -11.89 -0.18
CA LEU A 96 3.74 -11.33 -1.28
C LEU A 96 2.96 -10.30 -2.11
N GLU A 97 1.64 -10.20 -1.92
CA GLU A 97 0.77 -9.26 -2.62
C GLU A 97 0.76 -7.90 -1.89
N ASN A 98 1.80 -7.11 -2.10
CA ASN A 98 1.93 -5.77 -1.52
C ASN A 98 2.54 -4.79 -2.52
N ASP A 99 2.24 -3.50 -2.35
CA ASP A 99 2.75 -2.43 -3.21
C ASP A 99 4.11 -1.87 -2.74
N GLY A 100 4.75 -2.56 -1.80
CA GLY A 100 5.97 -2.13 -1.12
C GLY A 100 5.71 -1.66 0.30
N LEU A 101 4.60 -0.96 0.56
CA LEU A 101 4.28 -0.37 1.86
C LEU A 101 2.99 -0.92 2.47
N VAL A 102 1.99 -1.20 1.63
CA VAL A 102 0.63 -1.60 1.96
C VAL A 102 0.33 -2.94 1.29
N GLU A 103 -0.34 -3.83 2.04
CA GLU A 103 -0.85 -5.10 1.53
C GLU A 103 -2.05 -4.89 0.64
N TYR A 104 -2.17 -5.68 -0.44
CA TYR A 104 -3.34 -5.69 -1.31
C TYR A 104 -4.63 -5.84 -0.50
N GLN A 105 -4.68 -6.83 0.42
CA GLN A 105 -5.84 -7.08 1.27
C GLN A 105 -6.19 -5.89 2.17
N SER A 106 -5.18 -5.13 2.61
CA SER A 106 -5.43 -3.93 3.43
C SER A 106 -5.99 -2.77 2.61
N CYS A 107 -5.65 -2.68 1.32
CA CYS A 107 -6.23 -1.70 0.41
C CYS A 107 -7.66 -2.08 -0.01
N ALA A 108 -7.90 -3.36 -0.30
CA ALA A 108 -9.19 -3.87 -0.76
C ALA A 108 -10.20 -4.11 0.37
N ILE A 109 -9.81 -3.90 1.64
CA ILE A 109 -10.63 -4.27 2.79
C ILE A 109 -12.02 -3.60 2.76
N GLY A 110 -13.07 -4.42 2.88
CA GLY A 110 -14.46 -3.98 2.80
C GLY A 110 -15.05 -3.98 1.38
N LEU A 111 -14.23 -4.13 0.34
CA LEU A 111 -14.67 -4.35 -1.03
C LEU A 111 -14.68 -5.85 -1.38
N ASP A 112 -15.41 -6.23 -2.42
CA ASP A 112 -15.42 -7.59 -2.93
C ASP A 112 -14.14 -7.85 -3.74
N GLU A 113 -13.19 -8.59 -3.16
CA GLU A 113 -11.93 -8.91 -3.85
C GLU A 113 -12.14 -9.65 -5.19
N SER A 114 -13.27 -10.34 -5.37
CA SER A 114 -13.58 -11.03 -6.63
C SER A 114 -13.97 -10.09 -7.76
N SER A 115 -14.30 -8.82 -7.46
CA SER A 115 -14.56 -7.80 -8.48
C SER A 115 -13.29 -7.17 -9.05
N PHE A 116 -12.12 -7.46 -8.46
CA PHE A 116 -10.86 -6.87 -8.89
C PHE A 116 -10.25 -7.61 -10.09
N GLY A 117 -9.98 -6.86 -11.16
CA GLY A 117 -9.31 -7.37 -12.36
C GLY A 117 -7.93 -6.73 -12.57
N THR A 118 -7.17 -7.23 -13.55
CA THR A 118 -5.78 -6.79 -13.82
C THR A 118 -5.63 -5.92 -15.07
N SER A 119 -6.75 -5.54 -15.71
CA SER A 119 -6.78 -4.59 -16.81
C SER A 119 -6.97 -3.18 -16.28
N TYR A 120 -6.39 -2.18 -16.94
CA TYR A 120 -6.67 -0.77 -16.65
C TYR A 120 -8.12 -0.37 -16.99
N GLU A 121 -8.86 -1.22 -17.68
CA GLU A 121 -10.29 -1.04 -17.95
C GLU A 121 -11.18 -1.54 -16.78
N ASP A 122 -10.61 -2.28 -15.82
CA ASP A 122 -11.36 -2.79 -14.67
C ASP A 122 -11.62 -1.68 -13.65
N THR A 123 -12.89 -1.49 -13.27
CA THR A 123 -13.27 -0.45 -12.31
C THR A 123 -12.63 -0.66 -10.94
N PHE A 124 -12.56 -1.91 -10.50
CA PHE A 124 -11.76 -2.34 -9.38
C PHE A 124 -10.50 -2.99 -9.93
N TYR A 125 -9.39 -2.29 -9.79
CA TYR A 125 -8.14 -2.62 -10.47
C TYR A 125 -7.12 -3.12 -9.47
N LYS A 126 -6.62 -4.33 -9.72
CA LYS A 126 -5.52 -4.99 -9.01
C LYS A 126 -4.25 -4.97 -9.88
N PRO A 127 -3.57 -3.82 -9.98
CA PRO A 127 -2.37 -3.69 -10.78
C PRO A 127 -1.12 -4.33 -10.16
N GLN A 128 -0.17 -4.67 -11.04
CA GLN A 128 1.22 -4.94 -10.68
C GLN A 128 2.00 -3.63 -10.49
N LEU A 129 1.53 -2.78 -9.58
CA LEU A 129 2.06 -1.44 -9.32
C LEU A 129 2.49 -1.29 -7.87
N ASN A 130 3.60 -0.57 -7.67
CA ASN A 130 4.09 -0.24 -6.35
C ASN A 130 3.39 1.03 -5.82
N HIS A 131 3.63 1.37 -4.55
CA HIS A 131 2.94 2.45 -3.84
C HIS A 131 3.09 3.83 -4.48
N ALA A 132 4.21 4.11 -5.17
CA ALA A 132 4.41 5.38 -5.85
C ALA A 132 3.65 5.44 -7.18
N ASP A 133 3.49 4.30 -7.84
CA ASP A 133 2.76 4.21 -9.09
C ASP A 133 1.24 4.39 -8.88
N THR A 134 0.69 3.82 -7.81
CA THR A 134 -0.74 3.90 -7.46
C THR A 134 -1.20 5.32 -7.09
N VAL A 135 -0.26 6.21 -6.78
CA VAL A 135 -0.49 7.65 -6.54
C VAL A 135 0.07 8.54 -7.65
N PHE A 136 0.23 7.96 -8.86
CA PHE A 136 0.54 8.65 -10.11
C PHE A 136 1.91 9.36 -10.17
N LEU A 137 2.91 8.91 -9.41
CA LEU A 137 4.24 9.54 -9.42
C LEU A 137 5.15 9.10 -10.58
N THR A 138 4.75 8.11 -11.36
CA THR A 138 5.59 7.47 -12.40
C THR A 138 4.98 7.47 -13.82
N GLY A 139 3.65 7.55 -13.93
CA GLY A 139 2.94 7.48 -15.21
C GLY A 139 2.57 6.04 -15.61
N ASP A 140 2.35 5.80 -16.91
CA ASP A 140 2.01 4.47 -17.42
C ASP A 140 3.24 3.66 -17.86
N GLY A 141 3.21 2.38 -17.52
CA GLY A 141 4.10 1.37 -18.06
C GLY A 141 3.82 1.08 -19.54
N LEU A 142 4.88 0.80 -20.29
CA LEU A 142 4.80 0.64 -21.74
C LEU A 142 4.16 -0.69 -22.18
N PHE A 143 4.37 -1.77 -21.44
CA PHE A 143 4.16 -3.13 -21.96
C PHE A 143 2.98 -3.93 -21.38
N LYS A 144 2.60 -3.66 -20.13
CA LYS A 144 1.56 -4.45 -19.42
C LYS A 144 0.38 -3.57 -19.07
N ASP A 145 -0.82 -4.09 -19.26
CA ASP A 145 -2.05 -3.41 -18.88
C ASP A 145 -2.14 -3.21 -17.36
N SER A 146 -1.68 -4.21 -16.60
CA SER A 146 -1.52 -4.18 -15.14
C SER A 146 -0.51 -3.15 -14.62
N LYS A 147 0.11 -2.35 -15.49
CA LYS A 147 1.05 -1.27 -15.14
C LYS A 147 0.62 0.07 -15.73
N LYS A 148 -0.69 0.34 -15.90
CA LYS A 148 -1.19 1.59 -16.49
C LYS A 148 -2.11 2.38 -15.55
N PRO A 149 -1.59 3.02 -14.48
CA PRO A 149 -2.42 3.74 -13.52
C PRO A 149 -3.10 4.97 -14.12
N VAL A 150 -2.43 5.72 -14.99
CA VAL A 150 -2.98 6.97 -15.57
C VAL A 150 -4.11 6.64 -16.52
N LYS A 151 -3.92 5.67 -17.42
CA LYS A 151 -5.01 5.19 -18.28
C LYS A 151 -6.20 4.66 -17.50
N TRP A 152 -5.98 3.92 -16.40
CA TRP A 152 -7.08 3.49 -15.54
C TRP A 152 -7.90 4.69 -15.06
N PHE A 153 -7.23 5.73 -14.57
CA PHE A 153 -7.92 6.94 -14.13
C PHE A 153 -8.64 7.67 -15.27
N GLU A 154 -8.02 7.77 -16.45
CA GLU A 154 -8.64 8.38 -17.64
C GLU A 154 -9.84 7.61 -18.16
N CYS A 155 -9.84 6.27 -18.07
CA CYS A 155 -10.96 5.42 -18.48
C CYS A 155 -12.13 5.41 -17.48
N LEU A 156 -11.93 5.92 -16.26
CA LEU A 156 -12.98 6.06 -15.25
C LEU A 156 -13.79 7.37 -15.37
N LEU A 157 -13.24 8.39 -16.04
CA LEU A 157 -13.83 9.72 -16.21
C LEU A 157 -14.70 9.82 -17.47
#